data_AF-H2CJR1-F1
#
_entry.id   AF-H2CJR1-F1
#
_cell.length_a   1.000
_cell.length_b   1.000
_cell.length_c   1.000
_cell.angle_alpha   90.00
_cell.angle_beta   90.00
_cell.angle_gamma   90.00
#
_symmetry.space_group_name_H-M   'P 1'
#
loop_
_entity.id
_entity.type
_entity.pdbx_description
1 polymer ?
#
loop_
_entity_poly.entity_id
_entity_poly.type
_entity_poly.pdbx_seq_one_letter_code
_entity_poly.pdbx_strand_id
1 'polypeptide(L)'
;MTPDEYRNKVLTINRGFQMARDIEECAELAAKTPLYLPVLKSLLNEVLERQDWKSPQCARTLHILIRSGTSSSLFTVFDFIKRMPESVPFALVELLGNLLPSYKKIVLGPAKELCEFPQGSPQRAVGIQTLCNLHLEELLPPENLNYLASLLSNFEVDPFFTDYLVDMVRSTRSYRMRNRTPAQEDAVFDDILVELNPETNGDR
;
A
#
# COMPACT_ATOMS: atom_id res chain seq x y z
N MET A 1 9.09 4.74 -30.72
CA MET A 1 10.20 4.58 -29.77
C MET A 1 10.55 3.10 -29.73
N THR A 2 11.82 2.75 -29.85
CA THR A 2 12.29 1.36 -29.73
C THR A 2 12.40 0.96 -28.26
N PRO A 3 12.55 -0.34 -27.94
CA PRO A 3 12.74 -0.80 -26.55
C PRO A 3 13.98 -0.22 -25.90
N ASP A 4 15.06 -0.07 -26.65
CA ASP A 4 16.31 0.51 -26.17
C ASP A 4 16.17 2.02 -25.91
N GLU A 5 15.47 2.73 -26.80
CA GLU A 5 15.13 4.14 -26.58
C GLU A 5 14.25 4.32 -25.33
N TYR A 6 13.28 3.42 -25.14
CA TYR A 6 12.43 3.42 -23.95
C TYR A 6 13.23 3.12 -22.68
N ARG A 7 14.10 2.10 -22.70
CA ARG A 7 15.01 1.78 -21.59
C ARG A 7 15.86 2.98 -21.21
N ASN A 8 16.49 3.60 -22.21
CA ASN A 8 17.31 4.78 -22.00
C ASN A 8 16.49 5.93 -21.41
N LYS A 9 15.29 6.18 -21.95
CA LYS A 9 14.38 7.20 -21.41
C LYS A 9 14.09 6.98 -19.92
N VAL A 10 13.74 5.75 -19.51
CA VAL A 10 13.49 5.40 -18.09
C VAL A 10 14.72 5.65 -17.22
N LEU A 11 15.90 5.26 -17.69
CA LEU A 11 17.16 5.43 -16.95
C LEU A 11 17.56 6.90 -16.80
N THR A 12 17.27 7.73 -17.80
CA THR A 12 17.66 9.13 -17.84
C THR A 12 16.61 10.09 -17.30
N ILE A 13 15.46 9.62 -16.79
CA ILE A 13 14.47 10.50 -16.13
C ILE A 13 15.18 11.33 -15.06
N ASN A 14 15.25 12.65 -15.24
CA ASN A 14 16.04 13.50 -14.34
C ASN A 14 15.31 13.76 -13.02
N ARG A 15 16.05 14.17 -11.99
CA ARG A 15 15.47 14.70 -10.75
C ARG A 15 14.94 16.12 -11.03
N GLY A 16 13.72 16.43 -10.59
CA GLY A 16 13.13 17.78 -10.71
C GLY A 16 11.65 17.78 -11.10
N PHE A 17 11.11 18.96 -11.40
CA PHE A 17 9.68 19.16 -11.73
C PHE A 17 9.18 18.29 -12.89
N GLN A 18 10.04 17.96 -13.85
CA GLN A 18 9.67 17.15 -15.01
C GLN A 18 9.55 15.65 -14.72
N MET A 19 10.11 15.17 -13.60
CA MET A 19 10.18 13.74 -13.27
C MET A 19 8.79 13.08 -13.25
N ALA A 20 7.81 13.75 -12.63
CA ALA A 20 6.46 13.22 -12.54
C ALA A 20 5.83 13.06 -13.94
N ARG A 21 6.03 14.05 -14.81
CA ARG A 21 5.53 14.02 -16.19
C ARG A 21 6.22 12.94 -17.02
N ASP A 22 7.53 12.80 -16.90
CA ASP A 22 8.28 11.78 -17.65
C ASP A 22 7.91 10.36 -17.20
N ILE A 23 7.67 10.16 -15.90
CA ILE A 23 7.15 8.90 -15.35
C ILE A 23 5.75 8.62 -15.91
N GLU A 24 4.87 9.62 -15.92
CA GLU A 24 3.51 9.48 -16.46
C GLU A 24 3.53 9.11 -17.94
N GLU A 25 4.34 9.81 -18.73
CA GLU A 25 4.49 9.51 -20.15
C GLU A 25 5.01 8.08 -20.38
N CYS A 26 6.01 7.65 -19.60
CA CYS A 26 6.51 6.27 -19.70
C CYS A 26 5.46 5.24 -19.27
N ALA A 27 4.64 5.55 -18.26
CA ALA A 27 3.57 4.68 -17.77
C ALA A 27 2.46 4.53 -18.82
N GLU A 28 2.04 5.62 -19.44
CA GLU A 28 1.07 5.60 -20.55
C GLU A 28 1.59 4.79 -21.74
N LEU A 29 2.86 4.97 -22.11
CA LEU A 29 3.49 4.21 -23.19
C LEU A 29 3.50 2.71 -22.86
N ALA A 30 3.88 2.33 -21.64
CA ALA A 30 3.88 0.94 -21.20
C ALA A 30 2.48 0.33 -21.15
N ALA A 31 1.46 1.10 -20.77
CA ALA A 31 0.07 0.65 -20.77
C ALA A 31 -0.45 0.34 -22.19
N LYS A 32 -0.02 1.13 -23.19
CA LYS A 32 -0.48 1.01 -24.58
C LYS A 32 0.38 0.07 -25.43
N THR A 33 1.62 -0.21 -25.01
CA THR A 33 2.62 -0.93 -25.82
C THR A 33 3.19 -2.13 -25.06
N PRO A 34 2.71 -3.36 -25.34
CA PRO A 34 3.13 -4.56 -24.61
C PRO A 34 4.64 -4.81 -24.59
N LEU A 35 5.35 -4.32 -25.59
CA LEU A 35 6.79 -4.55 -25.77
C LEU A 35 7.67 -3.79 -24.77
N TYR A 36 7.14 -2.78 -24.06
CA TYR A 36 7.88 -2.07 -23.01
C TYR A 36 7.82 -2.74 -21.64
N LEU A 37 6.85 -3.62 -21.38
CA LEU A 37 6.77 -4.35 -20.13
C LEU A 37 8.00 -5.24 -19.88
N PRO A 38 8.50 -6.03 -20.86
CA PRO A 38 9.76 -6.77 -20.72
C PRO A 38 10.96 -5.88 -20.35
N VAL A 39 11.01 -4.64 -20.85
CA VAL A 39 12.07 -3.68 -20.52
C VAL A 39 12.01 -3.30 -19.04
N LEU A 40 10.83 -2.93 -18.55
CA LEU A 40 10.62 -2.60 -17.12
C LEU A 40 10.91 -3.80 -16.21
N LYS A 41 10.51 -5.01 -16.62
CA LYS A 41 10.82 -6.26 -15.91
C LYS A 41 12.33 -6.51 -15.85
N SER A 42 13.05 -6.31 -16.96
CA SER A 42 14.51 -6.42 -17.00
C SER A 42 15.17 -5.45 -16.02
N LEU A 43 14.71 -4.20 -16.00
CA LEU A 43 15.21 -3.18 -15.09
C LEU A 43 14.99 -3.54 -13.60
N LEU A 44 13.87 -4.16 -13.23
CA LEU A 44 13.68 -4.68 -11.88
C LEU A 44 14.55 -5.90 -11.57
N ASN A 45 14.79 -6.77 -12.54
CA ASN A 45 15.70 -7.91 -12.36
C ASN A 45 17.14 -7.44 -12.09
N GLU A 46 17.61 -6.40 -12.77
CA GLU A 46 18.91 -5.78 -12.51
C GLU A 46 19.02 -5.26 -11.06
N VAL A 47 17.94 -4.71 -10.50
CA VAL A 47 17.88 -4.29 -9.09
C VAL A 47 18.00 -5.48 -8.16
N LEU A 48 17.28 -6.58 -8.44
CA LEU A 48 17.34 -7.81 -7.64
C LEU A 48 18.74 -8.43 -7.65
N GLU A 49 19.36 -8.51 -8.83
CA GLU A 49 20.70 -9.10 -9.03
C GLU A 49 21.79 -8.29 -8.31
N ARG A 50 21.69 -6.96 -8.38
CA ARG A 50 22.69 -6.04 -7.80
C ARG A 50 22.37 -5.62 -6.38
N GLN A 51 21.18 -5.95 -5.89
CA GLN A 51 20.62 -5.46 -4.63
C GLN A 51 20.64 -3.93 -4.51
N ASP A 52 20.44 -3.24 -5.63
CA ASP A 52 20.52 -1.77 -5.72
C ASP A 52 19.18 -1.10 -5.40
N TRP A 53 18.65 -1.40 -4.21
CA TRP A 53 17.30 -1.02 -3.79
C TRP A 53 17.06 0.49 -3.71
N LYS A 54 18.13 1.24 -3.41
CA LYS A 54 18.10 2.69 -3.23
C LYS A 54 18.32 3.45 -4.53
N SER A 55 18.48 2.73 -5.64
CA SER A 55 18.70 3.36 -6.94
C SER A 55 17.47 4.17 -7.36
N PRO A 56 17.66 5.36 -7.95
CA PRO A 56 16.55 6.08 -8.58
C PRO A 56 15.85 5.25 -9.65
N GLN A 57 16.57 4.33 -10.29
CA GLN A 57 16.05 3.43 -11.30
C GLN A 57 15.02 2.45 -10.71
N CYS A 58 15.25 1.89 -9.54
CA CYS A 58 14.28 1.04 -8.83
C CYS A 58 12.96 1.79 -8.61
N ALA A 59 13.03 2.95 -7.95
CA ALA A 59 11.86 3.77 -7.66
C ALA A 59 11.09 4.19 -8.93
N ARG A 60 11.79 4.65 -9.97
CA ARG A 60 11.16 5.04 -11.25
C ARG A 60 10.48 3.86 -11.93
N THR A 61 11.13 2.71 -11.96
CA THR A 61 10.60 1.51 -12.62
C THR A 61 9.31 1.05 -11.92
N LEU A 62 9.30 1.02 -10.58
CA LEU A 62 8.11 0.72 -9.80
C LEU A 62 7.00 1.74 -10.02
N HIS A 63 7.33 3.03 -9.98
CA HIS A 63 6.38 4.10 -10.25
C HIS A 63 5.74 4.01 -11.64
N ILE A 64 6.51 3.66 -12.68
CA ILE A 64 6.01 3.49 -14.05
C ILE A 64 5.11 2.25 -14.15
N LEU A 65 5.56 1.12 -13.61
CA LEU A 65 4.79 -0.13 -13.61
C LEU A 65 3.45 0.08 -12.92
N ILE A 66 3.45 0.66 -11.72
CA ILE A 66 2.24 0.86 -10.92
C ILE A 66 1.29 1.85 -11.61
N ARG A 67 1.79 2.99 -12.12
CA ARG A 67 0.96 3.97 -12.83
C ARG A 67 0.40 3.48 -14.16
N SER A 68 1.08 2.55 -14.83
CA SER A 68 0.53 1.97 -16.07
C SER A 68 -0.81 1.25 -15.84
N GLY A 69 -1.10 0.84 -14.59
CA GLY A 69 -2.42 0.37 -14.18
C GLY A 69 -2.88 -0.95 -14.81
N THR A 70 -2.01 -1.65 -15.53
CA THR A 70 -2.35 -2.92 -16.19
C THR A 70 -2.21 -4.11 -15.24
N SER A 71 -2.97 -5.19 -15.47
CA SER A 71 -2.81 -6.44 -14.71
C SER A 71 -1.40 -7.02 -14.87
N SER A 72 -0.81 -6.95 -16.06
CA SER A 72 0.54 -7.46 -16.32
C SER A 72 1.63 -6.69 -15.56
N SER A 73 1.45 -5.37 -15.38
CA SER A 73 2.37 -4.59 -14.56
C SER A 73 2.20 -4.91 -13.06
N LEU A 74 0.97 -5.11 -12.60
CA LEU A 74 0.71 -5.57 -11.23
C LEU A 74 1.41 -6.90 -10.95
N PHE A 75 1.25 -7.90 -11.82
CA PHE A 75 1.93 -9.19 -11.69
C PHE A 75 3.46 -9.05 -11.68
N THR A 76 4.00 -8.15 -12.51
CA THR A 76 5.45 -7.89 -12.53
C THR A 76 5.96 -7.29 -11.22
N VAL A 77 5.24 -6.31 -10.66
CA VAL A 77 5.57 -5.72 -9.34
C VAL A 77 5.44 -6.77 -8.24
N PHE A 78 4.44 -7.62 -8.34
CA PHE A 78 4.18 -8.67 -7.37
C PHE A 78 5.27 -9.75 -7.35
N ASP A 79 5.69 -10.23 -8.52
CA ASP A 79 6.81 -11.15 -8.66
C ASP A 79 8.12 -10.55 -8.10
N PHE A 80 8.32 -9.24 -8.27
CA PHE A 80 9.43 -8.52 -7.68
C PHE A 80 9.36 -8.52 -6.14
N ILE A 81 8.18 -8.20 -5.58
CA ILE A 81 7.97 -8.21 -4.11
C ILE A 81 8.28 -9.58 -3.52
N LYS A 82 7.76 -10.66 -4.12
CA LYS A 82 7.97 -12.03 -3.63
C LYS A 82 9.44 -12.43 -3.58
N ARG A 83 10.29 -11.82 -4.40
CA ARG A 83 11.73 -12.11 -4.49
C ARG A 83 12.59 -11.20 -3.62
N MET A 84 12.01 -10.24 -2.89
CA MET A 84 12.78 -9.36 -2.00
C MET A 84 13.38 -10.15 -0.82
N PRO A 85 14.67 -9.98 -0.52
CA PRO A 85 15.28 -10.56 0.68
C PRO A 85 14.88 -9.76 1.93
N GLU A 86 15.03 -10.35 3.11
CA GLU A 86 14.78 -9.69 4.40
C GLU A 86 15.63 -8.43 4.63
N SER A 87 16.78 -8.32 3.96
CA SER A 87 17.69 -7.17 4.04
C SER A 87 17.24 -5.93 3.26
N VAL A 88 16.10 -6.00 2.57
CA VAL A 88 15.56 -4.89 1.79
C VAL A 88 15.30 -3.67 2.69
N PRO A 89 15.60 -2.44 2.24
CA PRO A 89 15.37 -1.26 3.07
C PRO A 89 13.88 -0.98 3.27
N PHE A 90 13.52 -0.56 4.48
CA PHE A 90 12.17 -0.12 4.84
C PHE A 90 11.56 0.86 3.84
N ALA A 91 12.33 1.84 3.36
CA ALA A 91 11.83 2.84 2.40
C ALA A 91 11.27 2.22 1.10
N LEU A 92 11.76 1.03 0.68
CA LEU A 92 11.21 0.33 -0.48
C LEU A 92 9.88 -0.35 -0.14
N VAL A 93 9.79 -0.96 1.05
CA VAL A 93 8.55 -1.57 1.56
C VAL A 93 7.45 -0.52 1.70
N GLU A 94 7.77 0.62 2.32
CA GLU A 94 6.87 1.76 2.45
C GLU A 94 6.43 2.33 1.09
N LEU A 95 7.38 2.49 0.15
CA LEU A 95 7.05 2.91 -1.21
C LEU A 95 6.02 1.98 -1.86
N LEU A 96 6.23 0.67 -1.76
CA LEU A 96 5.33 -0.33 -2.34
C LEU A 96 3.96 -0.32 -1.64
N GLY A 97 3.93 -0.29 -0.30
CA GLY A 97 2.70 -0.22 0.49
C GLY A 97 1.85 1.01 0.19
N ASN A 98 2.49 2.14 -0.14
CA ASN A 98 1.81 3.39 -0.52
C ASN A 98 1.36 3.43 -1.99
N LEU A 99 2.07 2.75 -2.90
CA LEU A 99 1.74 2.80 -4.32
C LEU A 99 0.74 1.72 -4.75
N LEU A 100 0.81 0.52 -4.19
CA LEU A 100 -0.05 -0.60 -4.56
C LEU A 100 -1.56 -0.33 -4.46
N PRO A 101 -2.08 0.46 -3.49
CA PRO A 101 -3.48 0.85 -3.43
C PRO A 101 -4.01 1.53 -4.71
N SER A 102 -3.14 2.08 -5.57
CA SER A 102 -3.56 2.71 -6.84
C SER A 102 -4.23 1.73 -7.82
N TYR A 103 -3.98 0.42 -7.67
CA TYR A 103 -4.68 -0.63 -8.42
C TYR A 103 -6.09 -0.93 -7.88
N LYS A 104 -6.52 -0.27 -6.80
CA LYS A 104 -7.84 -0.37 -6.18
C LYS A 104 -8.18 -1.83 -5.85
N LYS A 105 -9.41 -2.27 -6.12
CA LYS A 105 -9.90 -3.62 -5.81
C LYS A 105 -9.09 -4.75 -6.45
N ILE A 106 -8.33 -4.48 -7.52
CA ILE A 106 -7.55 -5.51 -8.23
C ILE A 106 -6.39 -6.02 -7.36
N VAL A 107 -5.80 -5.16 -6.52
CA VAL A 107 -4.65 -5.55 -5.67
C VAL A 107 -5.04 -6.37 -4.45
N LEU A 108 -6.33 -6.47 -4.13
CA LEU A 108 -6.81 -7.10 -2.91
C LEU A 108 -6.38 -8.57 -2.80
N GLY A 109 -6.55 -9.35 -3.86
CA GLY A 109 -6.12 -10.76 -3.89
C GLY A 109 -4.62 -10.91 -3.68
N PRO A 110 -3.78 -10.26 -4.53
CA PRO A 110 -2.33 -10.24 -4.34
C PRO A 110 -1.89 -9.76 -2.95
N ALA A 111 -2.51 -8.70 -2.41
CA ALA A 111 -2.17 -8.18 -1.08
C ALA A 111 -2.41 -9.22 0.03
N LYS A 112 -3.53 -9.96 -0.04
CA LYS A 112 -3.80 -11.07 0.90
C LYS A 112 -2.77 -12.18 0.80
N GLU A 113 -2.35 -12.54 -0.42
CA GLU A 113 -1.31 -13.55 -0.64
C GLU A 113 0.04 -13.10 -0.03
N LEU A 114 0.37 -11.82 -0.08
CA LEU A 114 1.56 -11.30 0.63
C LEU A 114 1.44 -11.45 2.15
N CYS A 115 0.26 -11.28 2.70
CA CYS A 115 0.00 -11.48 4.12
C CYS A 115 0.14 -12.95 4.57
N GLU A 116 0.32 -13.90 3.65
CA GLU A 116 0.58 -15.31 3.98
C GLU A 116 2.08 -15.59 4.18
N PHE A 117 2.97 -14.65 3.81
CA PHE A 117 4.39 -14.77 4.07
C PHE A 117 4.71 -14.69 5.59
N PRO A 118 5.86 -15.22 6.03
CA PRO A 118 6.27 -15.23 7.44
C PRO A 118 6.23 -13.85 8.10
N GLN A 119 5.95 -13.83 9.41
CA GLN A 119 6.02 -12.62 10.23
C GLN A 119 7.41 -12.00 10.15
N GLY A 120 7.48 -10.67 10.03
CA GLY A 120 8.74 -9.94 9.87
C GLY A 120 9.33 -9.94 8.46
N SER A 121 8.71 -10.61 7.48
CA SER A 121 9.15 -10.56 6.08
C SER A 121 8.70 -9.26 5.39
N PRO A 122 9.48 -8.73 4.42
CA PRO A 122 9.10 -7.53 3.67
C PRO A 122 7.84 -7.73 2.84
N GLN A 123 7.61 -8.95 2.34
CA GLN A 123 6.40 -9.32 1.62
C GLN A 123 5.17 -9.08 2.50
N ARG A 124 5.17 -9.68 3.70
CA ARG A 124 4.06 -9.56 4.64
C ARG A 124 3.81 -8.10 5.03
N ALA A 125 4.88 -7.33 5.28
CA ALA A 125 4.78 -5.91 5.55
C ALA A 125 4.10 -5.16 4.39
N VAL A 126 4.55 -5.33 3.14
CA VAL A 126 3.90 -4.73 1.96
C VAL A 126 2.42 -5.12 1.87
N GLY A 127 2.08 -6.39 2.12
CA GLY A 127 0.71 -6.88 2.12
C GLY A 127 -0.17 -6.16 3.15
N ILE A 128 0.28 -6.11 4.41
CA ILE A 128 -0.43 -5.45 5.50
C ILE A 128 -0.58 -3.95 5.21
N GLN A 129 0.49 -3.27 4.82
CA GLN A 129 0.47 -1.83 4.51
C GLN A 129 -0.52 -1.53 3.37
N THR A 130 -0.55 -2.37 2.33
CA THR A 130 -1.49 -2.23 1.20
C THR A 130 -2.94 -2.36 1.67
N LEU A 131 -3.26 -3.36 2.50
CA LEU A 131 -4.63 -3.55 3.01
C LEU A 131 -5.05 -2.44 3.97
N CYS A 132 -4.13 -1.96 4.81
CA CYS A 132 -4.36 -0.81 5.69
C CYS A 132 -4.66 0.45 4.86
N ASN A 133 -3.84 0.76 3.86
CA ASN A 133 -4.05 1.92 2.99
C ASN A 133 -5.35 1.81 2.19
N LEU A 134 -5.69 0.64 1.64
CA LEU A 134 -6.99 0.43 1.01
C LEU A 134 -8.17 0.72 1.96
N HIS A 135 -8.06 0.37 3.24
CA HIS A 135 -9.08 0.68 4.24
C HIS A 135 -9.16 2.17 4.55
N LEU A 136 -8.01 2.81 4.77
CA LEU A 136 -7.91 4.24 5.08
C LEU A 136 -8.39 5.12 3.92
N GLU A 137 -8.22 4.68 2.68
CA GLU A 137 -8.70 5.34 1.47
C GLU A 137 -10.15 4.97 1.09
N GLU A 138 -10.87 4.22 1.94
CA GLU A 138 -12.25 3.75 1.70
C GLU A 138 -12.41 2.88 0.42
N LEU A 139 -11.33 2.24 -0.02
CA LEU A 139 -11.29 1.35 -1.19
C LEU A 139 -11.46 -0.13 -0.83
N LEU A 140 -11.30 -0.50 0.44
CA LEU A 140 -11.46 -1.86 0.93
C LEU A 140 -12.94 -2.26 0.96
N PRO A 141 -13.38 -3.31 0.23
CA PRO A 141 -14.76 -3.74 0.28
C PRO A 141 -15.17 -4.24 1.68
N PRO A 142 -16.38 -3.93 2.18
CA PRO A 142 -16.79 -4.24 3.56
C PRO A 142 -16.63 -5.71 3.97
N GLU A 143 -16.84 -6.65 3.05
CA GLU A 143 -16.69 -8.09 3.27
C GLU A 143 -15.25 -8.50 3.62
N ASN A 144 -14.26 -7.64 3.31
CA ASN A 144 -12.85 -7.88 3.63
C ASN A 144 -12.42 -7.25 4.96
N LEU A 145 -13.28 -6.45 5.61
CA LEU A 145 -12.98 -5.86 6.91
C LEU A 145 -12.72 -6.93 7.97
N ASN A 146 -13.42 -8.07 7.90
CA ASN A 146 -13.21 -9.20 8.81
C ASN A 146 -11.82 -9.82 8.66
N TYR A 147 -11.34 -9.95 7.42
CA TYR A 147 -10.00 -10.44 7.15
C TYR A 147 -8.95 -9.47 7.70
N LEU A 148 -9.08 -8.18 7.38
CA LEU A 148 -8.17 -7.15 7.88
C LEU A 148 -8.16 -7.13 9.41
N ALA A 149 -9.32 -7.14 10.06
CA ALA A 149 -9.40 -7.15 11.52
C ALA A 149 -8.77 -8.39 12.16
N SER A 150 -8.94 -9.56 11.56
CA SER A 150 -8.24 -10.78 12.02
C SER A 150 -6.73 -10.64 11.91
N LEU A 151 -6.24 -10.10 10.78
CA LEU A 151 -4.82 -9.91 10.53
C LEU A 151 -4.21 -8.91 11.53
N LEU A 152 -4.88 -7.78 11.74
CA LEU A 152 -4.40 -6.72 12.64
C LEU A 152 -4.52 -7.12 14.10
N SER A 153 -5.48 -7.96 14.50
CA SER A 153 -5.61 -8.40 15.91
C SER A 153 -4.40 -9.19 16.41
N ASN A 154 -3.74 -9.93 15.52
CA ASN A 154 -2.55 -10.74 15.81
C ASN A 154 -1.26 -10.09 15.31
N PHE A 155 -1.31 -8.79 14.95
CA PHE A 155 -0.13 -8.09 14.45
C PHE A 155 0.85 -7.83 15.58
N GLU A 156 2.08 -8.30 15.41
CA GLU A 156 3.25 -7.98 16.20
C GLU A 156 4.13 -6.98 15.44
N VAL A 157 4.84 -6.12 16.18
CA VAL A 157 5.76 -5.12 15.60
C VAL A 157 6.75 -5.81 14.67
N ASP A 158 6.91 -5.25 13.46
CA ASP A 158 7.82 -5.75 12.44
C ASP A 158 9.01 -4.80 12.22
N PRO A 159 10.08 -5.24 11.53
CA PRO A 159 11.24 -4.39 11.21
C PRO A 159 10.94 -3.25 10.22
N PHE A 160 9.71 -3.20 9.71
CA PHE A 160 9.26 -2.28 8.66
C PHE A 160 8.27 -1.25 9.21
N PHE A 161 8.20 -1.08 10.53
CA PHE A 161 7.37 -0.08 11.19
C PHE A 161 5.92 -0.11 10.70
N THR A 162 5.35 -1.28 10.39
CA THR A 162 3.96 -1.36 9.89
C THR A 162 2.95 -1.03 11.01
N ASP A 163 3.39 -0.99 12.27
CA ASP A 163 2.59 -0.71 13.46
C ASP A 163 1.86 0.65 13.39
N TYR A 164 2.48 1.70 12.84
CA TYR A 164 1.80 3.01 12.75
C TYR A 164 0.52 2.94 11.88
N LEU A 165 0.55 2.20 10.76
CA LEU A 165 -0.62 2.00 9.91
C LEU A 165 -1.68 1.14 10.60
N VAL A 166 -1.23 0.10 11.30
CA VAL A 166 -2.09 -0.80 12.06
C VAL A 166 -2.87 0.00 13.12
N ASP A 167 -2.19 0.88 13.85
CA ASP A 167 -2.80 1.70 14.89
C ASP A 167 -3.77 2.74 14.32
N MET A 168 -3.42 3.37 13.19
CA MET A 168 -4.34 4.26 12.48
C MET A 168 -5.62 3.53 12.06
N VAL A 169 -5.50 2.33 11.45
CA VAL A 169 -6.67 1.53 11.07
C VAL A 169 -7.51 1.15 12.30
N ARG A 170 -6.87 0.70 13.39
CA ARG A 170 -7.56 0.36 14.65
C ARG A 170 -8.32 1.55 15.24
N SER A 171 -7.86 2.78 15.03
CA SER A 171 -8.54 4.00 15.48
C SER A 171 -9.81 4.34 14.69
N THR A 172 -9.97 3.80 13.47
CA THR A 172 -11.12 4.09 12.60
C THR A 172 -12.44 3.60 13.23
N ARG A 173 -13.53 4.34 12.99
CA ARG A 173 -14.86 3.98 13.51
C ARG A 173 -15.32 2.62 13.00
N SER A 174 -15.13 2.34 11.71
CA SER A 174 -15.52 1.08 11.07
C SER A 174 -14.82 -0.12 11.71
N TYR A 175 -13.51 0.00 11.99
CA TYR A 175 -12.76 -1.04 12.69
C TYR A 175 -13.23 -1.23 14.14
N ARG A 176 -13.41 -0.14 14.89
CA ARG A 176 -13.88 -0.20 16.29
C ARG A 176 -15.27 -0.80 16.39
N MET A 177 -16.23 -0.34 15.58
CA MET A 177 -17.60 -0.85 15.59
C MET A 177 -17.67 -2.35 15.34
N ARG A 178 -16.81 -2.89 14.45
CA ARG A 178 -16.71 -4.33 14.20
C ARG A 178 -16.15 -5.10 15.39
N ASN A 179 -15.14 -4.55 16.07
CA ASN A 179 -14.40 -5.23 17.13
C ASN A 179 -14.92 -4.91 18.55
N ARG A 180 -16.01 -4.15 18.68
CA ARG A 180 -16.69 -3.93 19.96
C ARG A 180 -17.24 -5.26 20.47
N THR A 181 -16.83 -5.62 21.67
CA THR A 181 -17.56 -6.62 22.48
C THR A 181 -18.80 -5.97 23.11
N PRO A 182 -19.87 -6.72 23.37
CA PRO A 182 -21.11 -6.18 23.99
C PRO A 182 -20.86 -5.37 25.27
N ALA A 183 -19.84 -5.71 26.06
CA ALA A 183 -19.46 -4.99 27.29
C ALA A 183 -18.96 -3.54 27.10
N GLN A 184 -18.73 -3.09 25.85
CA GLN A 184 -18.31 -1.71 25.54
C GLN A 184 -19.47 -0.82 25.09
N GLU A 185 -20.71 -1.34 25.01
CA GLU A 185 -21.88 -0.51 24.72
C GLU A 185 -22.22 0.40 25.92
N ASP A 186 -22.20 -0.12 27.14
CA ASP A 186 -22.59 0.63 28.35
C ASP A 186 -21.70 1.87 28.62
N ALA A 187 -20.42 1.83 28.27
CA ALA A 187 -19.49 2.94 28.53
C ALA A 187 -19.62 4.12 27.53
N VAL A 188 -20.18 3.90 26.34
CA VAL A 188 -20.33 4.96 25.33
C VAL A 188 -21.67 5.70 25.49
N PHE A 189 -22.68 5.05 26.07
CA PHE A 189 -23.96 5.69 26.36
C PHE A 189 -23.90 6.65 27.56
N ASP A 190 -23.00 6.42 28.52
CA ASP A 190 -22.79 7.36 29.64
C ASP A 190 -22.15 8.70 29.20
N ASP A 191 -21.22 8.68 28.24
CA ASP A 191 -20.56 9.90 27.75
C ASP A 191 -21.43 10.78 26.83
N ILE A 192 -22.52 10.23 26.27
CA ILE A 192 -23.44 10.97 25.39
C ILE A 192 -24.61 11.58 26.18
N LEU A 193 -24.85 11.15 27.43
CA LEU A 193 -25.97 11.63 28.25
C LEU A 193 -25.65 12.84 29.14
N VAL A 194 -24.41 13.34 29.15
CA VAL A 194 -24.02 14.52 29.94
C VAL A 194 -23.90 15.75 29.05
N GLU A 195 -24.99 16.19 28.41
CA GLU A 195 -25.10 17.59 27.94
C GLU A 195 -26.52 17.99 27.47
N LEU A 196 -27.58 17.64 28.19
CA LEU A 196 -28.88 18.31 28.02
C LEU A 196 -29.59 18.43 29.38
N ASN A 197 -29.19 19.42 30.18
CA ASN A 197 -30.07 20.02 31.18
C ASN A 197 -30.57 21.37 30.65
N PRO A 198 -31.75 21.44 30.01
CA PRO A 198 -32.50 22.67 29.93
C PRO A 198 -33.31 22.83 31.22
N GLU A 199 -33.21 24.03 31.81
CA GLU A 199 -34.10 24.63 32.80
C GLU A 199 -33.96 24.23 34.28
N THR A 200 -33.52 25.22 35.07
CA THR A 200 -34.40 25.71 36.16
C THR A 200 -34.42 27.23 36.14
N ASN A 201 -35.53 27.77 35.63
CA ASN A 201 -36.07 29.07 36.03
C ASN A 201 -36.13 29.16 37.56
N GLY A 202 -35.87 30.35 38.10
CA GLY A 202 -36.08 30.66 39.51
C GLY A 202 -35.82 32.12 39.81
N ASP A 203 -36.86 32.94 39.65
CA ASP A 203 -36.95 34.31 40.16
C ASP A 203 -36.43 34.43 41.61
N ARG A 204 -35.62 35.47 41.85
CA ARG A 204 -35.77 36.46 42.94
C ARG A 204 -34.76 37.59 42.85
#